data_AF-A0A066U3U8-F1
#
_entry.id   AF-A0A066U3U8-F1
#
_cell.length_a   1.000
_cell.length_b   1.000
_cell.length_c   1.000
_cell.angle_alpha   90.00
_cell.angle_beta   90.00
_cell.angle_gamma   90.00
#
_symmetry.space_group_name_H-M   'P 1'
#
loop_
_entity.id
_entity.type
_entity.pdbx_description
1 polymer ?
#
loop_
_entity_poly.entity_id
_entity_poly.type
_entity_poly.pdbx_seq_one_letter_code
_entity_poly.pdbx_strand_id
1 'polypeptide(L)'
;MQLVTEDNITELAAQRWASAHDPRTAEVMAALVRHLHAFAREVRLSEAEWMAAMRWLTETGRISNEKREEFILASDVLGLSMLVVQMNHAFDPKATPATVLGPFHIDGSPEKEFGGDMSDGLPGTPLYLTGTVRGLDGFPVVGAVLDVWQADEEGAYESQIPDVDEARLRAKYTSRADGTYCVRTIAPKGYSIPMDGPVGELVRGTDISHFRPAHVHFLINAAGYEPLITHLFEEGAQYLDSDVVFGTKQELVVAFEPRDPGPTPDGGESARPWLEARYEFVLQPV
;
A
#
# COMPACT_ATOMS: atom_id res chain seq x y z
N MET A 1 36.25 -32.87 -7.50
CA MET A 1 35.42 -32.40 -6.37
C MET A 1 36.16 -31.24 -5.73
N GLN A 2 35.68 -30.01 -5.89
CA GLN A 2 36.34 -28.83 -5.32
C GLN A 2 35.80 -28.64 -3.90
N LEU A 3 36.69 -28.52 -2.91
CA LEU A 3 36.29 -28.20 -1.54
C LEU A 3 35.85 -26.74 -1.46
N VAL A 4 34.88 -26.45 -0.59
CA VAL A 4 34.36 -25.10 -0.39
C VAL A 4 35.44 -24.24 0.27
N THR A 5 35.66 -23.06 -0.30
CA THR A 5 36.50 -21.99 0.23
C THR A 5 35.68 -20.70 0.29
N GLU A 6 36.21 -19.69 0.96
CA GLU A 6 35.61 -18.36 0.91
C GLU A 6 35.47 -17.90 -0.56
N ASP A 7 36.50 -17.99 -1.39
CA ASP A 7 36.45 -17.49 -2.77
C ASP A 7 35.44 -18.21 -3.68
N ASN A 8 35.17 -19.50 -3.46
CA ASN A 8 34.35 -20.30 -4.38
C ASN A 8 32.93 -20.61 -3.86
N ILE A 9 32.61 -20.34 -2.59
CA ILE A 9 31.33 -20.73 -1.99
C ILE A 9 30.13 -20.13 -2.71
N THR A 10 30.23 -18.88 -3.19
CA THR A 10 29.13 -18.21 -3.90
C THR A 10 28.77 -18.92 -5.18
N GLU A 11 29.76 -19.25 -6.01
CA GLU A 11 29.52 -19.92 -7.28
C GLU A 11 29.02 -21.36 -7.07
N LEU A 12 29.61 -22.09 -6.11
CA LEU A 12 29.16 -23.44 -5.78
C LEU A 12 27.71 -23.45 -5.24
N ALA A 13 27.34 -22.48 -4.40
CA ALA A 13 25.98 -22.37 -3.89
C ALA A 13 24.98 -21.99 -4.99
N ALA A 14 25.32 -21.00 -5.84
CA ALA A 14 24.47 -20.59 -6.95
C ALA A 14 24.25 -21.73 -7.96
N GLN A 15 25.28 -22.51 -8.28
CA GLN A 15 25.17 -23.69 -9.15
C GLN A 15 24.24 -24.77 -8.56
N ARG A 16 24.28 -24.98 -7.24
CA ARG A 16 23.37 -25.93 -6.57
C ARG A 16 21.93 -25.45 -6.62
N TRP A 17 21.66 -24.17 -6.40
CA TRP A 17 20.31 -23.62 -6.54
C TRP A 17 19.82 -23.61 -7.99
N ALA A 18 20.74 -23.45 -8.95
CA ALA A 18 20.44 -23.54 -10.38
C ALA A 18 20.02 -24.94 -10.85
N SER A 19 20.13 -25.98 -10.01
CA SER A 19 19.61 -27.33 -10.34
C SER A 19 18.15 -27.54 -9.95
N ALA A 20 17.42 -26.48 -9.53
CA ALA A 20 15.99 -26.57 -9.27
C ALA A 20 15.23 -27.05 -10.53
N HIS A 21 14.20 -27.87 -10.33
CA HIS A 21 13.40 -28.42 -11.45
C HIS A 21 12.60 -27.34 -12.19
N ASP A 22 12.14 -26.33 -11.46
CA ASP A 22 11.49 -25.16 -12.04
C ASP A 22 12.54 -24.14 -12.49
N PRO A 23 12.62 -23.80 -13.79
CA PRO A 23 13.63 -22.87 -14.29
C PRO A 23 13.59 -21.50 -13.64
N ARG A 24 12.39 -20.98 -13.31
CA ARG A 24 12.24 -19.66 -12.70
C ARG A 24 12.75 -19.65 -11.26
N THR A 25 12.44 -20.68 -10.50
CA THR A 25 12.98 -20.89 -9.15
C THR A 25 14.51 -20.97 -9.18
N ALA A 26 15.06 -21.69 -10.17
CA ALA A 26 16.52 -21.82 -10.34
C ALA A 26 17.17 -20.45 -10.58
N GLU A 27 16.59 -19.64 -11.45
CA GLU A 27 17.05 -18.27 -11.75
C GLU A 27 17.00 -17.37 -10.52
N VAL A 28 15.85 -17.29 -9.84
CA VAL A 28 15.63 -16.43 -8.68
C VAL A 28 16.55 -16.80 -7.52
N MET A 29 16.66 -18.09 -7.19
CA MET A 29 17.48 -18.53 -6.06
C MET A 29 18.98 -18.35 -6.34
N ALA A 30 19.44 -18.62 -7.57
CA ALA A 30 20.83 -18.38 -7.93
C ALA A 30 21.19 -16.89 -7.87
N ALA A 31 20.29 -15.99 -8.29
CA ALA A 31 20.48 -14.54 -8.15
C ALA A 31 20.50 -14.10 -6.68
N LEU A 32 19.53 -14.56 -5.87
CA LEU A 32 19.45 -14.25 -4.44
C LEU A 32 20.75 -14.62 -3.71
N VAL A 33 21.28 -15.83 -3.95
CA VAL A 33 22.54 -16.28 -3.34
C VAL A 33 23.70 -15.34 -3.69
N ARG A 34 23.82 -14.93 -4.95
CA ARG A 34 24.89 -14.03 -5.38
C ARG A 34 24.80 -12.69 -4.66
N HIS A 35 23.61 -12.07 -4.60
CA HIS A 35 23.42 -10.78 -3.94
C HIS A 35 23.58 -10.87 -2.42
N LEU A 36 23.07 -11.93 -1.79
CA LEU A 36 23.23 -12.16 -0.35
C LEU A 36 24.70 -12.32 0.05
N HIS A 37 25.47 -13.11 -0.71
CA HIS A 37 26.90 -13.27 -0.45
C HIS A 37 27.69 -11.99 -0.77
N ALA A 38 27.30 -11.25 -1.80
CA ALA A 38 27.91 -9.95 -2.11
C ALA A 38 27.72 -8.96 -0.95
N PHE A 39 26.50 -8.84 -0.42
CA PHE A 39 26.21 -8.03 0.77
C PHE A 39 27.07 -8.44 1.97
N ALA A 40 27.11 -9.74 2.30
CA ALA A 40 27.89 -10.22 3.44
C ALA A 40 29.38 -9.90 3.32
N ARG A 41 29.94 -9.95 2.10
CA ARG A 41 31.33 -9.58 1.81
C ARG A 41 31.58 -8.08 1.88
N GLU A 42 30.66 -7.29 1.32
CA GLU A 42 30.74 -5.84 1.27
C GLU A 42 30.85 -5.26 2.68
N VAL A 43 30.00 -5.72 3.60
CA VAL A 43 29.99 -5.24 4.99
C VAL A 43 30.92 -6.01 5.92
N ARG A 44 31.56 -7.09 5.42
CA ARG A 44 32.35 -8.04 6.21
C ARG A 44 31.58 -8.55 7.45
N LEU A 45 30.38 -9.08 7.19
CA LEU A 45 29.42 -9.48 8.21
C LEU A 45 30.05 -10.41 9.26
N SER A 46 30.03 -10.00 10.53
CA SER A 46 30.54 -10.80 11.64
C SER A 46 29.55 -11.89 12.07
N GLU A 47 30.05 -12.89 12.79
CA GLU A 47 29.20 -13.95 13.38
C GLU A 47 28.14 -13.37 14.34
N ALA A 48 28.50 -12.32 15.09
CA ALA A 48 27.59 -11.66 16.02
C ALA A 48 26.45 -10.92 15.28
N GLU A 49 26.77 -10.20 14.21
CA GLU A 49 25.76 -9.52 13.36
C GLU A 49 24.89 -10.53 12.62
N TRP A 50 25.48 -11.61 12.10
CA TRP A 50 24.72 -12.70 11.48
C TRP A 50 23.74 -13.35 12.47
N MET A 51 24.19 -13.66 13.69
CA MET A 51 23.32 -14.19 14.73
C MET A 51 22.22 -13.20 15.15
N ALA A 52 22.50 -11.89 15.13
CA ALA A 52 21.48 -10.86 15.36
C ALA A 52 20.43 -10.84 14.24
N ALA A 53 20.85 -10.92 12.98
CA ALA A 53 19.94 -11.02 11.84
C ALA A 53 19.05 -12.29 11.91
N MET A 54 19.60 -13.45 12.29
CA MET A 54 18.81 -14.68 12.45
C MET A 54 17.74 -14.55 13.55
N ARG A 55 18.07 -13.90 14.66
CA ARG A 55 17.09 -13.59 15.72
C ARG A 55 16.02 -12.62 15.21
N TRP A 56 16.42 -11.56 14.51
CA TRP A 56 15.50 -10.59 13.96
C TRP A 56 14.50 -11.22 12.97
N LEU A 57 14.97 -12.09 12.06
CA LEU A 57 14.11 -12.84 11.13
C LEU A 57 13.15 -13.80 11.87
N THR A 58 13.64 -14.47 12.91
CA THR A 58 12.82 -15.38 13.74
C THR A 58 11.68 -14.60 14.41
N GLU A 59 11.99 -13.45 15.00
CA GLU A 59 11.01 -12.65 15.73
C GLU A 59 10.03 -11.94 14.80
N THR A 60 10.47 -11.58 13.59
CA THR A 60 9.61 -11.08 12.51
C THR A 60 8.57 -12.12 12.12
N GLY A 61 8.98 -13.39 11.98
CA GLY A 61 8.05 -14.50 11.76
C GLY A 61 7.12 -14.74 12.95
N ARG A 62 7.63 -14.66 14.18
CA ARG A 62 6.87 -14.96 15.41
C ARG A 62 5.75 -13.96 15.69
N ILE A 63 5.96 -12.68 15.37
CA ILE A 63 4.97 -11.62 15.61
C ILE A 63 3.91 -11.54 14.50
N SER A 64 4.18 -12.14 13.34
CA SER A 64 3.27 -12.15 12.20
C SER A 64 2.08 -13.11 12.43
N ASN A 65 0.88 -12.71 12.01
CA ASN A 65 -0.38 -13.43 12.11
C ASN A 65 -1.40 -12.90 11.08
N GLU A 66 -2.63 -13.42 11.07
CA GLU A 66 -3.69 -13.07 10.10
C GLU A 66 -4.01 -11.56 10.01
N LYS A 67 -3.72 -10.76 11.04
CA LYS A 67 -3.95 -9.30 11.07
C LYS A 67 -2.67 -8.48 10.98
N ARG A 68 -1.49 -9.11 11.05
CA ARG A 68 -0.19 -8.43 11.08
C ARG A 68 0.84 -9.23 10.29
N GLU A 69 1.35 -8.65 9.21
CA GLU A 69 2.41 -9.26 8.41
C GLU A 69 3.72 -8.45 8.54
N GLU A 70 4.55 -8.79 9.53
CA GLU A 70 5.78 -8.03 9.82
C GLU A 70 6.83 -8.19 8.71
N PHE A 71 6.83 -9.31 7.98
CA PHE A 71 7.68 -9.46 6.79
C PHE A 71 7.27 -8.56 5.63
N ILE A 72 5.96 -8.29 5.46
CA ILE A 72 5.49 -7.29 4.50
C ILE A 72 5.93 -5.90 4.95
N LEU A 73 5.75 -5.57 6.24
CA LEU A 73 6.21 -4.30 6.77
C LEU A 73 7.74 -4.12 6.61
N ALA A 74 8.52 -5.17 6.81
CA ALA A 74 9.96 -5.16 6.55
C ALA A 74 10.28 -4.88 5.08
N SER A 75 9.56 -5.52 4.16
CA SER A 75 9.68 -5.25 2.72
C SER A 75 9.31 -3.81 2.37
N ASP A 76 8.30 -3.25 3.03
CA ASP A 76 7.83 -1.88 2.84
C ASP A 76 8.89 -0.85 3.26
N VAL A 77 9.42 -0.95 4.48
CA VAL A 77 10.42 0.02 5.00
C VAL A 77 11.79 -0.10 4.34
N LEU A 78 12.09 -1.25 3.71
CA LEU A 78 13.27 -1.43 2.88
C LEU A 78 13.06 -0.96 1.43
N GLY A 79 11.84 -0.53 1.07
CA GLY A 79 11.47 -0.09 -0.27
C GLY A 79 11.31 -1.22 -1.29
N LEU A 80 11.45 -2.49 -0.88
CA LEU A 80 11.33 -3.64 -1.77
C LEU A 80 9.91 -3.76 -2.33
N SER A 81 8.88 -3.56 -1.49
CA SER A 81 7.48 -3.65 -1.93
C SER A 81 7.20 -2.65 -3.05
N MET A 82 7.61 -1.38 -2.90
CA MET A 82 7.44 -0.38 -3.94
C MET A 82 8.27 -0.67 -5.18
N LEU A 83 9.51 -1.16 -5.04
CA LEU A 83 10.32 -1.56 -6.19
C LEU A 83 9.64 -2.68 -6.99
N VAL A 84 9.09 -3.70 -6.32
CA VAL A 84 8.33 -4.78 -6.96
C VAL A 84 7.10 -4.23 -7.68
N VAL A 85 6.33 -3.33 -7.07
CA VAL A 85 5.18 -2.68 -7.72
C VAL A 85 5.64 -1.94 -8.98
N GLN A 86 6.70 -1.14 -8.91
CA GLN A 86 7.18 -0.36 -10.05
C GLN A 86 7.67 -1.23 -11.22
N MET A 87 8.30 -2.38 -10.94
CA MET A 87 8.77 -3.30 -11.99
C MET A 87 7.63 -4.05 -12.68
N ASN A 88 6.53 -4.34 -11.97
CA ASN A 88 5.44 -5.17 -12.48
C ASN A 88 4.24 -4.34 -12.99
N HIS A 89 4.14 -3.07 -12.60
CA HIS A 89 3.10 -2.14 -13.04
C HIS A 89 3.71 -0.96 -13.81
N ALA A 90 4.49 -1.29 -14.83
CA ALA A 90 5.02 -0.33 -15.80
C ALA A 90 3.91 0.11 -16.78
N PHE A 91 2.91 0.80 -16.25
CA PHE A 91 1.77 1.29 -17.02
C PHE A 91 2.18 2.42 -17.98
N ASP A 92 1.31 2.71 -18.96
CA ASP A 92 1.44 3.92 -19.76
C ASP A 92 1.53 5.15 -18.83
N PRO A 93 2.39 6.15 -19.12
CA PRO A 93 2.53 7.34 -18.27
C PRO A 93 1.23 8.14 -18.06
N LYS A 94 0.20 7.93 -18.88
CA LYS A 94 -1.14 8.52 -18.70
C LYS A 94 -2.02 7.74 -17.73
N ALA A 95 -1.72 6.48 -17.45
CA ALA A 95 -2.45 5.68 -16.46
C ALA A 95 -2.15 6.21 -15.05
N THR A 96 -3.11 6.04 -14.15
CA THR A 96 -2.88 6.32 -12.74
C THR A 96 -1.79 5.38 -12.20
N PRO A 97 -0.75 5.89 -11.53
CA PRO A 97 0.34 5.05 -11.08
C PRO A 97 -0.09 4.14 -9.93
N ALA A 98 0.35 2.88 -9.98
CA ALA A 98 0.18 1.93 -8.90
C ALA A 98 1.10 2.22 -7.70
N THR A 99 0.71 1.75 -6.51
CA THR A 99 1.50 1.80 -5.26
C THR A 99 1.31 0.51 -4.47
N VAL A 100 1.97 0.37 -3.31
CA VAL A 100 1.81 -0.81 -2.43
C VAL A 100 0.38 -0.96 -1.94
N LEU A 101 -0.07 -2.21 -1.74
CA LEU A 101 -1.36 -2.50 -1.07
C LEU A 101 -1.34 -2.09 0.41
N GLY A 102 -0.19 -2.26 1.06
CA GLY A 102 -0.06 -2.18 2.51
C GLY A 102 -0.69 -3.37 3.24
N PRO A 103 -0.47 -3.50 4.55
CA PRO A 103 -0.84 -4.69 5.32
C PRO A 103 -2.30 -4.69 5.84
N PHE A 104 -3.09 -3.66 5.51
CA PHE A 104 -4.40 -3.41 6.15
C PHE A 104 -5.61 -3.60 5.24
N HIS A 105 -5.42 -4.09 4.02
CA HIS A 105 -6.55 -4.51 3.18
C HIS A 105 -7.19 -5.77 3.78
N ILE A 106 -8.52 -5.78 3.85
CA ILE A 106 -9.33 -6.90 4.36
C ILE A 106 -10.36 -7.23 3.28
N ASP A 107 -10.40 -8.49 2.85
CA ASP A 107 -11.39 -8.97 1.90
C ASP A 107 -12.82 -8.83 2.43
N GLY A 108 -13.78 -8.72 1.51
CA GLY A 108 -15.20 -8.66 1.86
C GLY A 108 -15.66 -7.31 2.41
N SER A 109 -15.09 -6.20 1.93
CA SER A 109 -15.65 -4.85 2.12
C SER A 109 -17.13 -4.78 1.73
N PRO A 110 -17.99 -4.15 2.56
CA PRO A 110 -19.42 -4.00 2.28
C PRO A 110 -19.64 -3.13 1.04
N GLU A 111 -20.68 -3.43 0.27
CA GLU A 111 -21.07 -2.60 -0.88
C GLU A 111 -21.81 -1.34 -0.42
N LYS A 112 -21.49 -0.21 -1.03
CA LYS A 112 -22.19 1.07 -0.83
C LYS A 112 -22.62 1.63 -2.18
N GLU A 113 -23.81 2.23 -2.19
CA GLU A 113 -24.32 2.99 -3.32
C GLU A 113 -23.47 4.25 -3.57
N PHE A 114 -23.69 4.93 -4.69
CA PHE A 114 -23.03 6.20 -5.00
C PHE A 114 -23.25 7.24 -3.88
N GLY A 115 -22.15 7.68 -3.25
CA GLY A 115 -22.20 8.60 -2.12
C GLY A 115 -22.60 7.96 -0.78
N GLY A 116 -22.76 6.64 -0.73
CA GLY A 116 -22.98 5.91 0.53
C GLY A 116 -21.81 6.13 1.48
N ASP A 117 -22.10 6.35 2.75
CA ASP A 117 -21.09 6.68 3.76
C ASP A 117 -20.41 5.42 4.29
N MET A 118 -19.10 5.27 4.07
CA MET A 118 -18.32 4.15 4.64
C MET A 118 -17.81 4.42 6.06
N SER A 119 -17.97 5.64 6.57
CA SER A 119 -17.67 5.95 7.98
C SER A 119 -18.77 5.49 8.92
N ASP A 120 -19.98 5.25 8.42
CA ASP A 120 -21.16 4.80 9.19
C ASP A 120 -21.34 5.54 10.54
N GLY A 121 -21.06 6.85 10.54
CA GLY A 121 -21.24 7.73 11.69
C GLY A 121 -20.02 7.89 12.61
N LEU A 122 -18.87 7.31 12.25
CA LEU A 122 -17.62 7.57 12.95
C LEU A 122 -17.28 9.07 12.98
N PRO A 123 -16.72 9.57 14.09
CA PRO A 123 -16.33 10.96 14.19
C PRO A 123 -15.16 11.27 13.25
N GLY A 124 -15.06 12.55 12.87
CA GLY A 124 -14.18 13.02 11.78
C GLY A 124 -14.86 14.05 10.88
N THR A 125 -14.04 14.77 10.10
CA THR A 125 -14.53 15.75 9.10
C THR A 125 -15.02 14.98 7.87
N PRO A 126 -16.28 15.16 7.39
CA PRO A 126 -16.74 14.47 6.20
C PRO A 126 -15.86 14.76 4.99
N LEU A 127 -15.58 13.74 4.20
CA LEU A 127 -14.81 13.80 2.98
C LEU A 127 -15.62 13.14 1.85
N TYR A 128 -15.77 13.86 0.74
CA TYR A 128 -16.31 13.34 -0.51
C TYR A 128 -15.19 13.25 -1.53
N LEU A 129 -14.84 12.03 -1.90
CA LEU A 129 -13.88 11.72 -2.96
C LEU A 129 -14.67 11.40 -4.23
N THR A 130 -14.55 12.25 -5.23
CA THR A 130 -15.36 12.18 -6.46
C THR A 130 -14.50 12.22 -7.71
N GLY A 131 -15.04 11.73 -8.81
CA GLY A 131 -14.40 11.86 -10.12
C GLY A 131 -14.90 10.82 -11.11
N THR A 132 -14.03 10.43 -12.03
CA THR A 132 -14.34 9.44 -13.07
C THR A 132 -13.28 8.36 -13.16
N VAL A 133 -13.69 7.15 -13.54
CA VAL A 133 -12.81 6.07 -13.98
C VAL A 133 -12.83 6.02 -15.51
N ARG A 134 -11.66 6.09 -16.15
CA ARG A 134 -11.49 6.10 -17.60
C ARG A 134 -10.44 5.08 -18.06
N GLY A 135 -10.53 4.68 -19.32
CA GLY A 135 -9.45 3.99 -20.01
C GLY A 135 -8.43 4.97 -20.60
N LEU A 136 -7.29 4.46 -21.08
CA LEU A 136 -6.27 5.26 -21.79
C LEU A 136 -6.79 5.93 -23.07
N ASP A 137 -7.89 5.44 -23.62
CA ASP A 137 -8.61 6.02 -24.77
C ASP A 137 -9.51 7.21 -24.40
N GLY A 138 -9.63 7.52 -23.10
CA GLY A 138 -10.46 8.59 -22.55
C GLY A 138 -11.94 8.23 -22.39
N PHE A 139 -12.36 7.02 -22.77
CA PHE A 139 -13.74 6.59 -22.58
C PHE A 139 -14.01 6.20 -21.11
N PRO A 140 -15.23 6.42 -20.61
CA PRO A 140 -15.57 6.03 -19.24
C PRO A 140 -15.56 4.51 -19.08
N VAL A 141 -15.00 4.03 -17.97
CA VAL A 141 -15.06 2.62 -17.58
C VAL A 141 -16.30 2.42 -16.72
N VAL A 142 -17.29 1.74 -17.28
CA VAL A 142 -18.56 1.47 -16.60
C VAL A 142 -18.42 0.26 -15.69
N GLY A 143 -18.91 0.38 -14.45
CA GLY A 143 -18.97 -0.77 -13.55
C GLY A 143 -17.60 -1.19 -12.99
N ALA A 144 -16.57 -0.33 -13.09
CA ALA A 144 -15.36 -0.51 -12.30
C ALA A 144 -15.72 -0.53 -10.81
N VAL A 145 -15.21 -1.51 -10.09
CA VAL A 145 -15.37 -1.68 -8.64
C VAL A 145 -14.17 -1.04 -7.96
N LEU A 146 -14.44 -0.06 -7.09
CA LEU A 146 -13.46 0.61 -6.25
C LEU A 146 -13.61 0.05 -4.83
N ASP A 147 -12.69 -0.83 -4.42
CA ASP A 147 -12.56 -1.26 -3.02
C ASP A 147 -11.68 -0.22 -2.29
N VAL A 148 -12.26 0.45 -1.31
CA VAL A 148 -11.68 1.62 -0.65
C VAL A 148 -11.49 1.31 0.83
N TRP A 149 -10.35 1.68 1.40
CA TRP A 149 -10.09 1.58 2.84
C TRP A 149 -9.15 2.69 3.33
N GLN A 150 -9.24 3.04 4.61
CA GLN A 150 -8.39 4.07 5.22
C GLN A 150 -8.28 3.92 6.75
N ALA A 151 -7.39 4.70 7.35
CA ALA A 151 -7.38 4.95 8.78
C ALA A 151 -8.48 5.94 9.22
N ASP A 152 -8.86 5.88 10.49
CA ASP A 152 -9.76 6.84 11.15
C ASP A 152 -9.07 8.17 11.52
N GLU A 153 -9.79 9.04 12.24
CA GLU A 153 -9.28 10.35 12.69
C GLU A 153 -8.21 10.24 13.79
N GLU A 154 -8.04 9.07 14.38
CA GLU A 154 -6.95 8.73 15.31
C GLU A 154 -5.75 8.10 14.60
N GLY A 155 -5.90 7.67 13.34
CA GLY A 155 -4.86 7.02 12.56
C GLY A 155 -4.82 5.50 12.72
N ALA A 156 -5.94 4.86 13.07
CA ALA A 156 -6.06 3.41 13.22
C ALA A 156 -6.91 2.77 12.11
N TYR A 157 -6.50 1.60 11.65
CA TYR A 157 -7.32 0.70 10.81
C TYR A 157 -8.11 -0.28 11.68
N GLU A 158 -9.22 -0.81 11.14
CA GLU A 158 -10.04 -1.86 11.78
C GLU A 158 -9.21 -3.00 12.38
N SER A 159 -8.20 -3.50 11.64
CA SER A 159 -7.35 -4.62 12.08
C SER A 159 -6.53 -4.33 13.34
N GLN A 160 -6.34 -3.05 13.68
CA GLN A 160 -5.55 -2.60 14.82
C GLN A 160 -6.40 -2.32 16.06
N ILE A 161 -7.73 -2.30 15.93
CA ILE A 161 -8.64 -1.98 17.02
C ILE A 161 -9.11 -3.29 17.67
N PRO A 162 -8.84 -3.51 18.98
CA PRO A 162 -9.35 -4.67 19.70
C PRO A 162 -10.89 -4.70 19.71
N ASP A 163 -11.46 -5.90 19.67
CA ASP A 163 -12.89 -6.14 19.86
C ASP A 163 -13.85 -5.43 18.87
N VAL A 164 -13.37 -5.16 17.65
CA VAL A 164 -14.21 -4.70 16.53
C VAL A 164 -14.38 -5.84 15.52
N ASP A 165 -15.63 -6.26 15.32
CA ASP A 165 -16.02 -7.28 14.33
C ASP A 165 -16.75 -6.68 13.11
N GLU A 166 -17.06 -5.39 13.15
CA GLU A 166 -17.77 -4.67 12.09
C GLU A 166 -16.78 -4.03 11.10
N ALA A 167 -17.16 -4.01 9.81
CA ALA A 167 -16.40 -3.31 8.79
C ALA A 167 -16.34 -1.80 9.11
N ARG A 168 -15.14 -1.22 9.23
CA ARG A 168 -14.95 0.21 9.53
C ARG A 168 -14.08 0.88 8.48
N LEU A 169 -14.59 1.98 7.92
CA LEU A 169 -13.87 2.81 6.93
C LEU A 169 -13.34 2.01 5.74
N ARG A 170 -14.08 0.98 5.35
CA ARG A 170 -13.88 0.22 4.12
C ARG A 170 -15.21 -0.07 3.43
N ALA A 171 -15.23 0.06 2.12
CA ALA A 171 -16.41 -0.23 1.31
C ALA A 171 -16.05 -0.43 -0.16
N LYS A 172 -16.93 -1.12 -0.89
CA LYS A 172 -16.90 -1.23 -2.34
C LYS A 172 -17.91 -0.27 -2.96
N TYR A 173 -17.43 0.52 -3.91
CA TYR A 173 -18.24 1.41 -4.73
C TYR A 173 -18.15 0.99 -6.19
N THR A 174 -19.17 1.32 -6.97
CA THR A 174 -19.22 1.01 -8.40
C THR A 174 -19.34 2.29 -9.21
N SER A 175 -18.45 2.46 -10.19
CA SER A 175 -18.53 3.56 -11.16
C SER A 175 -19.79 3.44 -12.04
N ARG A 176 -20.43 4.58 -12.30
CA ARG A 176 -21.67 4.69 -13.07
C ARG A 176 -21.43 4.54 -14.58
N ALA A 177 -22.53 4.61 -15.35
CA ALA A 177 -22.51 4.48 -16.81
C ALA A 177 -21.68 5.57 -17.53
N ASP A 178 -21.46 6.72 -16.89
CA ASP A 178 -20.60 7.80 -17.36
C ASP A 178 -19.20 7.75 -16.74
N GLY A 179 -18.86 6.66 -16.05
CA GLY A 179 -17.60 6.45 -15.33
C GLY A 179 -17.53 7.17 -13.98
N THR A 180 -18.56 7.92 -13.58
CA THR A 180 -18.50 8.70 -12.34
C THR A 180 -18.55 7.84 -11.09
N TYR A 181 -17.81 8.24 -10.06
CA TYR A 181 -17.88 7.65 -8.72
C TYR A 181 -17.99 8.74 -7.64
N CYS A 182 -18.54 8.36 -6.49
CA CYS A 182 -18.60 9.20 -5.30
C CYS A 182 -18.43 8.31 -4.07
N VAL A 183 -17.29 8.47 -3.40
CA VAL A 183 -16.96 7.82 -2.13
C VAL A 183 -17.19 8.85 -1.03
N ARG A 184 -17.97 8.49 -0.02
CA ARG A 184 -18.24 9.34 1.15
C ARG A 184 -17.64 8.69 2.39
N THR A 185 -16.84 9.46 3.11
CA THR A 185 -16.07 8.99 4.27
C THR A 185 -15.76 10.18 5.20
N ILE A 186 -14.79 10.02 6.10
CA ILE A 186 -14.13 11.07 6.87
C ILE A 186 -12.70 11.29 6.37
N ALA A 187 -12.16 12.49 6.58
CA ALA A 187 -10.77 12.77 6.25
C ALA A 187 -9.82 11.87 7.06
N PRO A 188 -8.92 11.11 6.39
CA PRO A 188 -7.96 10.26 7.06
C PRO A 188 -6.93 11.11 7.80
N LYS A 189 -6.33 10.52 8.84
CA LYS A 189 -5.13 11.09 9.48
C LYS A 189 -3.88 10.32 9.05
N GLY A 190 -2.77 11.03 8.93
CA GLY A 190 -1.46 10.39 8.84
C GLY A 190 -1.16 9.60 10.12
N TYR A 191 -0.50 8.45 9.98
CA TYR A 191 -0.34 7.51 11.08
C TYR A 191 1.04 6.87 11.07
N SER A 192 1.42 6.30 12.21
CA SER A 192 2.68 5.56 12.35
C SER A 192 2.49 4.10 11.93
N ILE A 193 3.49 3.52 11.24
CA ILE A 193 3.56 2.05 11.13
C ILE A 193 3.66 1.39 12.52
N PRO A 194 3.39 0.08 12.67
CA PRO A 194 3.64 -0.62 13.92
C PRO A 194 5.10 -0.52 14.36
N MET A 195 5.34 -0.01 15.58
CA MET A 195 6.70 0.23 16.13
C MET A 195 7.09 -0.71 17.28
N ASP A 196 6.18 -1.60 17.67
CA ASP A 196 6.29 -2.57 18.75
C ASP A 196 6.94 -3.90 18.31
N GLY A 197 7.32 -4.02 17.04
CA GLY A 197 7.96 -5.21 16.46
C GLY A 197 9.40 -5.01 16.02
N PRO A 198 10.03 -6.05 15.43
CA PRO A 198 11.40 -6.01 14.95
C PRO A 198 11.67 -4.92 13.91
N VAL A 199 10.70 -4.58 13.05
CA VAL A 199 10.84 -3.45 12.12
C VAL A 199 10.96 -2.15 12.90
N GLY A 200 10.09 -1.94 13.88
CA GLY A 200 10.14 -0.77 14.75
C GLY A 200 11.45 -0.65 15.53
N GLU A 201 12.06 -1.77 15.94
CA GLU A 201 13.39 -1.77 16.57
C GLU A 201 14.49 -1.23 15.64
N LEU A 202 14.49 -1.65 14.37
CA LEU A 202 15.45 -1.13 13.38
C LEU A 202 15.21 0.35 13.09
N VAL A 203 13.96 0.72 12.82
CA VAL A 203 13.60 2.11 12.47
C VAL A 203 13.92 3.06 13.62
N ARG A 204 13.69 2.67 14.89
CA ARG A 204 14.09 3.45 16.08
C ARG A 204 15.59 3.74 16.16
N GLY A 205 16.43 2.93 15.51
CA GLY A 205 17.88 3.15 15.44
C GLY A 205 18.32 4.13 14.36
N THR A 206 17.39 4.77 13.65
CA THR A 206 17.64 5.65 12.51
C THR A 206 16.88 6.97 12.63
N ASP A 207 17.22 7.93 11.78
CA ASP A 207 16.45 9.19 11.62
C ASP A 207 15.25 9.03 10.67
N ILE A 208 14.93 7.81 10.23
CA ILE A 208 13.80 7.54 9.34
C ILE A 208 12.50 7.85 10.09
N SER A 209 11.66 8.71 9.50
CA SER A 209 10.30 8.90 9.98
C SER A 209 9.54 7.58 9.86
N HIS A 210 8.82 7.20 10.92
CA HIS A 210 7.97 6.00 10.96
C HIS A 210 6.52 6.32 10.58
N PHE A 211 6.27 7.51 10.07
CA PHE A 211 4.94 7.98 9.70
C PHE A 211 4.67 7.81 8.22
N ARG A 212 3.39 7.61 7.93
CA ARG A 212 2.79 7.70 6.62
C ARG A 212 1.92 8.97 6.56
N PRO A 213 1.94 9.72 5.44
CA PRO A 213 1.05 10.86 5.24
C PRO A 213 -0.42 10.43 5.25
N ALA A 214 -1.35 11.38 5.44
CA ALA A 214 -2.78 11.10 5.34
C ALA A 214 -3.15 10.62 3.93
N HIS A 215 -3.83 9.48 3.82
CA HIS A 215 -4.21 8.89 2.53
C HIS A 215 -5.44 7.99 2.60
N VAL A 216 -6.06 7.78 1.44
CA VAL A 216 -7.12 6.80 1.21
C VAL A 216 -6.65 5.78 0.18
N HIS A 217 -6.82 4.50 0.48
CA HIS A 217 -6.44 3.42 -0.43
C HIS A 217 -7.55 3.11 -1.43
N PHE A 218 -7.14 2.66 -2.61
CA PHE A 218 -8.02 2.19 -3.67
C PHE A 218 -7.45 0.90 -4.28
N LEU A 219 -8.30 -0.10 -4.41
CA LEU A 219 -8.10 -1.26 -5.26
C LEU A 219 -9.23 -1.27 -6.28
N ILE A 220 -8.88 -0.95 -7.53
CA ILE A 220 -9.84 -0.76 -8.62
C ILE A 220 -9.75 -1.93 -9.58
N ASN A 221 -10.88 -2.63 -9.75
CA ASN A 221 -11.03 -3.72 -10.70
C ASN A 221 -12.07 -3.37 -11.76
N ALA A 222 -11.73 -3.64 -13.03
CA ALA A 222 -12.66 -3.53 -14.14
C ALA A 222 -12.34 -4.59 -15.21
N ALA A 223 -13.37 -5.14 -15.85
CA ALA A 223 -13.17 -6.13 -16.90
C ALA A 223 -12.37 -5.53 -18.08
N GLY A 224 -11.31 -6.21 -18.51
CA GLY A 224 -10.43 -5.76 -19.60
C GLY A 224 -9.33 -4.78 -19.18
N TYR A 225 -9.19 -4.51 -17.88
CA TYR A 225 -8.15 -3.65 -17.33
C TYR A 225 -7.31 -4.40 -16.30
N GLU A 226 -6.04 -4.01 -16.20
CA GLU A 226 -5.13 -4.42 -15.13
C GLU A 226 -5.68 -3.92 -13.79
N PRO A 227 -5.66 -4.73 -12.72
CA PRO A 227 -5.99 -4.26 -11.37
C PRO A 227 -5.11 -3.07 -10.97
N LEU A 228 -5.73 -1.99 -10.50
CA LEU A 228 -5.03 -0.81 -10.00
C LEU A 228 -5.10 -0.76 -8.48
N ILE A 229 -3.97 -0.97 -7.83
CA ILE A 229 -3.79 -0.68 -6.39
C ILE A 229 -3.08 0.67 -6.30
N THR A 230 -3.71 1.65 -5.66
CA THR A 230 -3.18 3.01 -5.52
C THR A 230 -3.64 3.69 -4.23
N HIS A 231 -3.09 4.86 -3.93
CA HIS A 231 -3.49 5.72 -2.82
C HIS A 231 -3.76 7.13 -3.33
N LEU A 232 -4.65 7.87 -2.68
CA LEU A 232 -4.73 9.32 -2.82
C LEU A 232 -4.27 9.96 -1.51
N PHE A 233 -3.28 10.85 -1.60
CA PHE A 233 -2.68 11.55 -0.47
C PHE A 233 -3.20 12.99 -0.38
N GLU A 234 -3.44 13.49 0.82
CA GLU A 234 -3.86 14.88 1.03
C GLU A 234 -2.71 15.85 0.72
N GLU A 235 -2.96 16.86 -0.10
CA GLU A 235 -2.00 17.92 -0.40
C GLU A 235 -1.60 18.70 0.87
N GLY A 236 -0.29 18.86 1.08
CA GLY A 236 0.23 19.55 2.27
C GLY A 236 0.21 18.70 3.56
N ALA A 237 -0.18 17.42 3.48
CA ALA A 237 -0.08 16.51 4.60
C ALA A 237 1.38 16.39 5.11
N GLN A 238 1.52 16.15 6.41
CA GLN A 238 2.82 15.83 7.00
C GLN A 238 3.36 14.53 6.41
N TYR A 239 4.68 14.45 6.24
CA TYR A 239 5.41 13.27 5.77
C TYR A 239 5.21 12.88 4.30
N LEU A 240 4.67 13.77 3.45
CA LEU A 240 4.55 13.51 2.01
C LEU A 240 5.91 13.26 1.33
N ASP A 241 6.98 13.89 1.80
CA ASP A 241 8.35 13.74 1.28
C ASP A 241 9.18 12.70 2.04
N SER A 242 8.59 12.08 3.06
CA SER A 242 9.27 11.16 3.98
C SER A 242 8.41 9.94 4.34
N ASP A 243 7.49 9.52 3.46
CA ASP A 243 6.63 8.34 3.70
C ASP A 243 7.52 7.12 3.92
N VAL A 244 7.38 6.48 5.10
CA VAL A 244 8.26 5.38 5.54
C VAL A 244 8.24 4.17 4.60
N VAL A 245 7.18 4.02 3.79
CA VAL A 245 7.02 2.93 2.82
C VAL A 245 7.23 3.35 1.36
N PHE A 246 7.69 4.58 1.13
CA PHE A 246 7.99 5.15 -0.20
C PHE A 246 6.79 5.15 -1.16
N GLY A 247 5.56 5.22 -0.64
CA GLY A 247 4.33 5.05 -1.42
C GLY A 247 3.83 6.31 -2.12
N THR A 248 4.37 7.48 -1.78
CA THR A 248 3.98 8.79 -2.31
C THR A 248 4.47 9.02 -3.74
N LYS A 249 3.58 9.51 -4.59
CA LYS A 249 3.88 9.97 -5.95
C LYS A 249 3.15 11.29 -6.21
N GLN A 250 3.77 12.20 -6.97
CA GLN A 250 3.23 13.55 -7.19
C GLN A 250 1.83 13.51 -7.83
N GLU A 251 1.60 12.55 -8.73
CA GLU A 251 0.34 12.33 -9.44
C GLU A 251 -0.79 11.82 -8.52
N LEU A 252 -0.45 11.39 -7.31
CA LEU A 252 -1.37 10.84 -6.31
C LEU A 252 -1.65 11.83 -5.17
N VAL A 253 -1.06 13.03 -5.20
CA VAL A 253 -1.32 14.10 -4.23
C VAL A 253 -2.53 14.92 -4.69
N VAL A 254 -3.54 15.03 -3.84
CA VAL A 254 -4.85 15.62 -4.16
C VAL A 254 -5.24 16.66 -3.12
N ALA A 255 -5.71 17.82 -3.57
CA ALA A 255 -6.26 18.85 -2.70
C ALA A 255 -7.55 18.37 -2.01
N PHE A 256 -7.60 18.50 -0.69
CA PHE A 256 -8.82 18.28 0.10
C PHE A 256 -9.43 19.66 0.38
N GLU A 257 -10.33 20.10 -0.50
CA GLU A 257 -10.85 21.46 -0.49
C GLU A 257 -11.97 21.63 0.56
N PRO A 258 -11.88 22.61 1.48
CA PRO A 258 -12.94 22.88 2.43
C PRO A 258 -14.18 23.44 1.74
N ARG A 259 -15.33 22.99 2.24
CA ARG A 259 -16.68 23.38 1.83
C ARG A 259 -17.49 23.74 3.07
N ASP A 260 -18.25 24.83 2.97
CA ASP A 260 -19.23 25.22 3.98
C ASP A 260 -20.41 24.21 4.02
N PRO A 261 -21.21 24.21 5.11
CA PRO A 261 -22.47 23.48 5.13
C PRO A 261 -23.34 23.79 3.90
N GLY A 262 -23.92 22.77 3.28
CA GLY A 262 -24.69 22.92 2.06
C GLY A 262 -24.70 21.66 1.18
N PRO A 263 -25.07 21.81 -0.11
CA PRO A 263 -25.21 20.68 -1.03
C PRO A 263 -23.94 19.86 -1.19
N THR A 264 -24.08 18.55 -1.31
CA THR A 264 -22.95 17.60 -1.46
C THR A 264 -22.97 16.88 -2.82
N PRO A 265 -21.83 16.34 -3.30
CA PRO A 265 -21.72 15.78 -4.65
C PRO A 265 -22.56 14.52 -4.91
N ASP A 266 -23.01 13.85 -3.85
CA ASP A 266 -23.96 12.73 -3.89
C ASP A 266 -25.41 13.17 -4.14
N GLY A 267 -25.68 14.48 -4.21
CA GLY A 267 -27.02 15.06 -4.34
C GLY A 267 -27.71 15.29 -3.00
N GLY A 268 -27.01 15.08 -1.89
CA GLY A 268 -27.48 15.34 -0.53
C GLY A 268 -27.15 16.77 -0.04
N GLU A 269 -27.14 16.91 1.28
CA GLU A 269 -26.77 18.14 1.98
C GLU A 269 -25.97 17.79 3.24
N SER A 270 -24.91 18.54 3.54
CA SER A 270 -24.15 18.45 4.78
C SER A 270 -24.49 19.61 5.70
N ALA A 271 -24.93 19.32 6.93
CA ALA A 271 -25.20 20.32 7.95
C ALA A 271 -23.93 20.90 8.61
N ARG A 272 -22.75 20.36 8.29
CA ARG A 272 -21.44 20.76 8.84
C ARG A 272 -20.43 21.00 7.71
N PRO A 273 -19.35 21.76 7.95
CA PRO A 273 -18.25 21.86 7.01
C PRO A 273 -17.72 20.49 6.62
N TRP A 274 -17.29 20.34 5.38
CA TRP A 274 -16.84 19.09 4.79
C TRP A 274 -15.70 19.35 3.80
N LEU A 275 -15.04 18.28 3.38
CA LEU A 275 -13.92 18.33 2.43
C LEU A 275 -14.30 17.65 1.12
N GLU A 276 -13.90 18.25 0.01
CA GLU A 276 -14.06 17.67 -1.32
C GLU A 276 -12.69 17.38 -1.93
N ALA A 277 -12.53 16.17 -2.45
CA ALA A 277 -11.36 15.78 -3.22
C ALA A 277 -11.81 15.22 -4.58
N ARG A 278 -11.14 15.65 -5.64
CA ARG A 278 -11.50 15.31 -7.03
C ARG A 278 -10.34 14.58 -7.69
N TYR A 279 -10.60 13.39 -8.25
CA TYR A 279 -9.57 12.60 -8.89
C TYR A 279 -10.10 11.80 -10.09
N GLU A 280 -9.37 11.81 -11.20
CA GLU A 280 -9.68 10.95 -12.36
C GLU A 280 -8.74 9.74 -12.34
N PHE A 281 -9.31 8.54 -12.18
CA PHE A 281 -8.57 7.30 -12.32
C PHE A 281 -8.50 6.91 -13.80
N VAL A 282 -7.29 6.65 -14.29
CA VAL A 282 -7.05 6.16 -15.65
C VAL A 282 -6.47 4.76 -15.57
N LEU A 283 -7.21 3.77 -16.08
CA LEU A 283 -6.86 2.35 -15.98
C LEU A 283 -6.05 1.88 -17.20
N GLN A 284 -5.06 1.04 -16.93
CA GLN A 284 -4.26 0.34 -17.94
C GLN A 284 -5.06 -0.87 -18.49
N PRO A 285 -5.29 -0.96 -19.81
CA PRO A 285 -5.86 -2.19 -20.41
C PRO A 285 -4.91 -3.39 -20.30
N VAL A 286 -5.48 -4.60 -20.22
CA VAL A 286 -4.76 -5.90 -20.27
C VAL A 286 -4.25 -6.21 -21.68
#